data_AF-A0A1V9EK34-F1
#
_entry.id   AF-A0A1V9EK34-F1
#
_cell.length_a   1.000
_cell.length_b   1.000
_cell.length_c   1.000
_cell.angle_alpha   90.00
_cell.angle_beta   90.00
_cell.angle_gamma   90.00
#
_symmetry.space_group_name_H-M   'P 1'
#
loop_
_entity.id
_entity.type
_entity.pdbx_description
1 polymer ?
#
loop_
_entity_poly.entity_id
_entity_poly.type
_entity_poly.pdbx_seq_one_letter_code
_entity_poly.pdbx_strand_id
1 'polypeptide(L)'
;MNDCQNKYYLKPNVALEALFDRWYAWSHLISPATAAMNVKDRHLKIMDSYIKNPKIHAAAVKKPEMLGGPFIDYDGKRVDEIKNLADQIRDKRARLLALADAVNELNELLLGHAKGYSLKTLYEKVPDILKGYVELYYDLNDQPNFRFFEALLYKSEFYDDSPQSIALQLVESDKQRSFVLSTPRLDDEHIIHAEIPFSHPIIDQLFKMKRTPGDYSEIKKILKIKPEQETLFDSFFTLKVPEKYEQYSGHGIRTRYFGHACVLVETNEISLLVDPVVSYDGYENDVPRFTTEHLPDQIDYVLITHNHQDHVLFETLLQLRHRIKHIVVPSSGKGNLQDPNLKLMFKNIGFDNIIELDDMESVELDRCVITSLPFLGEHCDLDVRSKQCVHVNLHNKYKVLFAADSQNIEPKLYEKVHAIVGNVDVLFLGMECDGAPLSWLYGPLLPKKADRDKDQSRRLAGSDCNEGMSIVNQFNPKDVFVYAMGLEPWLEFISSIRYTDESRPIVESNRLIEKCRAMGISAERLFGEKTIEYIDYLEYQEQSEAVSA
;
A
#
# COMPACT_ATOMS: atom_id res chain seq x y z
N MET A 1 -23.02 -20.01 -35.51
CA MET A 1 -23.92 -18.88 -35.17
C MET A 1 -24.22 -19.07 -33.69
N ASN A 2 -23.70 -18.35 -32.69
CA ASN A 2 -23.15 -16.99 -32.60
C ASN A 2 -22.03 -16.91 -31.52
N ASP A 3 -20.77 -17.12 -31.88
CA ASP A 3 -19.63 -16.93 -30.94
C ASP A 3 -19.26 -15.44 -30.73
N CYS A 4 -19.85 -14.52 -31.50
CA CYS A 4 -19.60 -13.07 -31.38
C CYS A 4 -20.54 -12.33 -30.43
N GLN A 5 -21.54 -12.99 -29.81
CA GLN A 5 -22.61 -12.26 -29.11
C GLN A 5 -22.41 -12.03 -27.60
N ASN A 6 -21.36 -12.56 -26.97
CA ASN A 6 -21.20 -12.49 -25.51
C ASN A 6 -19.88 -11.86 -25.04
N LYS A 7 -19.26 -11.03 -25.89
CA LYS A 7 -18.00 -10.33 -25.59
C LYS A 7 -18.27 -8.94 -25.04
N TYR A 8 -17.87 -8.70 -23.80
CA TYR A 8 -18.11 -7.45 -23.07
C TYR A 8 -16.83 -6.85 -22.51
N TYR A 9 -16.83 -5.54 -22.30
CA TYR A 9 -15.83 -4.83 -21.51
C TYR A 9 -16.33 -4.66 -20.08
N LEU A 10 -15.39 -4.60 -19.12
CA LEU A 10 -15.68 -4.19 -17.75
C LEU A 10 -15.68 -2.67 -17.70
N LYS A 11 -16.67 -2.07 -17.02
CA LYS A 11 -16.73 -0.61 -16.85
C LYS A 11 -15.52 -0.10 -16.04
N PRO A 12 -15.03 1.12 -16.32
CA PRO A 12 -13.87 1.69 -15.63
C PRO A 12 -14.12 1.90 -14.13
N ASN A 13 -15.35 2.20 -13.72
CA ASN A 13 -15.75 2.40 -12.33
C ASN A 13 -16.11 1.12 -11.55
N VAL A 14 -15.88 -0.07 -12.11
CA VAL A 14 -15.95 -1.28 -11.30
C VAL A 14 -14.73 -1.33 -10.38
N ALA A 15 -15.00 -1.29 -9.09
CA ALA A 15 -14.02 -1.45 -8.03
C ALA A 15 -13.92 -2.90 -7.54
N LEU A 16 -12.72 -3.26 -7.11
CA LEU A 16 -12.46 -4.48 -6.34
C LEU A 16 -11.93 -4.09 -4.98
N GLU A 17 -12.67 -4.40 -3.92
CA GLU A 17 -12.12 -4.39 -2.58
C GLU A 17 -11.60 -5.80 -2.27
N ALA A 18 -10.31 -5.90 -1.92
CA ALA A 18 -9.72 -7.13 -1.42
C ALA A 18 -10.14 -7.30 0.05
N LEU A 19 -10.63 -8.46 0.44
CA LEU A 19 -11.15 -8.72 1.79
C LEU A 19 -10.52 -9.95 2.45
N PHE A 20 -10.29 -9.88 3.76
CA PHE A 20 -9.91 -11.00 4.63
C PHE A 20 -10.95 -11.16 5.74
N ASP A 21 -11.71 -12.25 5.73
CA ASP A 21 -12.88 -12.45 6.62
C ASP A 21 -13.83 -11.23 6.62
N ARG A 22 -14.10 -10.69 5.43
CA ARG A 22 -14.90 -9.48 5.17
C ARG A 22 -14.27 -8.16 5.63
N TRP A 23 -13.06 -8.12 6.19
CA TRP A 23 -12.35 -6.87 6.47
C TRP A 23 -11.52 -6.44 5.28
N TYR A 24 -11.38 -5.13 5.04
CA TYR A 24 -10.51 -4.61 3.99
C TYR A 24 -9.08 -5.15 4.17
N ALA A 25 -8.59 -5.86 3.16
CA ALA A 25 -7.32 -6.57 3.22
C ALA A 25 -6.16 -5.63 2.93
N TRP A 26 -5.11 -5.78 3.71
CA TRP A 26 -3.82 -5.13 3.54
C TRP A 26 -2.70 -6.13 3.91
N SER A 27 -1.45 -5.78 3.66
CA SER A 27 -0.29 -6.68 3.76
C SER A 27 -0.22 -7.48 5.07
N HIS A 28 -0.45 -6.86 6.23
CA HIS A 28 -0.39 -7.53 7.53
C HIS A 28 -1.51 -8.56 7.76
N LEU A 29 -2.54 -8.62 6.91
CA LEU A 29 -3.58 -9.66 6.95
C LEU A 29 -3.25 -10.88 6.09
N ILE A 30 -2.18 -10.83 5.30
CA ILE A 30 -1.73 -11.98 4.49
C ILE A 30 -0.70 -12.81 5.26
N SER A 31 0.25 -12.15 5.92
CA SER A 31 1.30 -12.83 6.68
C SER A 31 0.70 -13.48 7.94
N PRO A 32 0.85 -14.81 8.15
CA PRO A 32 0.08 -15.52 9.18
C PRO A 32 0.19 -14.96 10.60
N ALA A 33 1.42 -14.61 11.03
CA ALA A 33 1.65 -14.11 12.38
C ALA A 33 0.98 -12.74 12.60
N THR A 34 1.13 -11.80 11.67
CA THR A 34 0.50 -10.47 11.78
C THR A 34 -1.01 -10.54 11.56
N ALA A 35 -1.48 -11.47 10.72
CA ALA A 35 -2.90 -11.68 10.50
C ALA A 35 -3.57 -12.15 11.78
N ALA A 36 -2.95 -13.09 12.49
CA ALA A 36 -3.43 -13.57 13.79
C ALA A 36 -3.59 -12.43 14.81
N MET A 37 -2.58 -11.58 14.94
CA MET A 37 -2.60 -10.44 15.85
C MET A 37 -3.68 -9.42 15.45
N ASN A 38 -3.79 -9.05 14.17
CA ASN A 38 -4.80 -8.08 13.73
C ASN A 38 -6.23 -8.63 13.84
N VAL A 39 -6.48 -9.88 13.44
CA VAL A 39 -7.82 -10.48 13.55
C VAL A 39 -8.28 -10.49 15.01
N LYS A 40 -7.39 -10.90 15.93
CA LYS A 40 -7.70 -10.97 17.36
C LYS A 40 -7.77 -9.61 18.04
N ASP A 41 -6.71 -8.82 17.90
CA ASP A 41 -6.49 -7.62 18.71
C ASP A 41 -6.96 -6.33 18.04
N ARG A 42 -7.34 -6.36 16.76
CA ARG A 42 -8.01 -5.26 16.06
C ARG A 42 -9.46 -5.62 15.74
N HIS A 43 -9.68 -6.56 14.83
CA HIS A 43 -11.00 -6.79 14.23
C HIS A 43 -12.03 -7.26 15.27
N LEU A 44 -11.75 -8.36 15.98
CA LEU A 44 -12.69 -8.90 16.98
C LEU A 44 -12.94 -7.91 18.12
N LYS A 45 -11.93 -7.16 18.56
CA LYS A 45 -12.11 -6.11 19.59
C LYS A 45 -13.00 -4.96 19.12
N ILE A 46 -12.85 -4.52 17.87
CA ILE A 46 -13.72 -3.49 17.27
C ILE A 46 -15.16 -4.00 17.19
N MET A 47 -15.36 -5.25 16.73
CA MET A 47 -16.69 -5.87 16.66
C MET A 47 -17.33 -6.01 18.04
N ASP A 48 -16.58 -6.49 19.03
CA ASP A 48 -17.09 -6.62 20.41
C ASP A 48 -17.46 -5.27 21.03
N SER A 49 -16.68 -4.23 20.73
CA SER A 49 -17.00 -2.86 21.14
C SER A 49 -18.31 -2.39 20.50
N TYR A 50 -18.48 -2.62 19.19
CA TYR A 50 -19.68 -2.23 18.45
C TYR A 50 -20.93 -2.96 18.92
N ILE A 51 -20.84 -4.28 19.12
CA ILE A 51 -21.95 -5.11 19.59
C ILE A 51 -22.46 -4.63 20.95
N LYS A 52 -21.56 -4.21 21.83
CA LYS A 52 -21.90 -3.68 23.15
C LYS A 52 -22.44 -2.24 23.08
N ASN A 53 -21.85 -1.40 22.22
CA ASN A 53 -22.09 0.05 22.22
C ASN A 53 -22.27 0.64 20.81
N PRO A 54 -23.27 0.20 20.02
CA PRO A 54 -23.39 0.59 18.62
C PRO A 54 -23.64 2.09 18.43
N LYS A 55 -24.35 2.73 19.36
CA LYS A 55 -24.61 4.18 19.36
C LYS A 55 -23.35 5.02 19.57
N ILE A 56 -22.35 4.50 20.30
CA ILE A 56 -21.08 5.21 20.51
C ILE A 56 -20.29 5.26 19.21
N HIS A 57 -20.24 4.14 18.47
CA HIS A 57 -19.58 4.09 17.17
C HIS A 57 -20.29 5.02 16.18
N ALA A 58 -21.62 5.00 16.11
CA ALA A 58 -22.40 5.91 15.26
C ALA A 58 -22.18 7.40 15.58
N ALA A 59 -21.97 7.74 16.86
CA ALA A 59 -21.67 9.10 17.27
C ALA A 59 -20.20 9.49 16.99
N ALA A 60 -19.27 8.54 17.07
CA ALA A 60 -17.85 8.77 16.78
C ALA A 60 -17.61 9.02 15.29
N VAL A 61 -18.20 8.21 14.39
CA VAL A 61 -18.01 8.37 12.94
C VAL A 61 -18.54 9.71 12.41
N LYS A 62 -19.50 10.34 13.11
CA LYS A 62 -20.01 11.68 12.75
C LYS A 62 -19.04 12.82 13.08
N LYS A 63 -17.97 12.56 13.83
CA LYS A 63 -16.97 13.54 14.24
C LYS A 63 -15.73 13.45 13.36
N PRO A 64 -15.38 14.50 12.60
CA PRO A 64 -14.20 14.48 11.74
C PRO A 64 -12.91 14.06 12.46
N GLU A 65 -12.72 14.52 13.71
CA GLU A 65 -11.53 14.21 14.52
C GLU A 65 -11.44 12.76 15.00
N MET A 66 -12.50 11.97 14.85
CA MET A 66 -12.56 10.55 15.21
C MET A 66 -12.56 9.64 13.98
N LEU A 67 -12.66 10.20 12.77
CA LEU A 67 -12.56 9.44 11.54
C LEU A 67 -11.18 8.79 11.42
N GLY A 68 -11.14 7.61 10.84
CA GLY A 68 -9.99 6.73 10.90
C GLY A 68 -10.09 5.79 12.09
N GLY A 69 -10.54 6.24 13.28
CA GLY A 69 -10.57 5.48 14.54
C GLY A 69 -11.24 4.09 14.50
N PRO A 70 -11.14 3.30 15.60
CA PRO A 70 -11.62 1.91 15.68
C PRO A 70 -13.15 1.83 15.84
N PHE A 71 -13.89 2.46 14.93
CA PHE A 71 -15.35 2.60 14.96
C PHE A 71 -15.97 1.99 13.69
N ILE A 72 -17.05 1.24 13.87
CA ILE A 72 -17.78 0.58 12.78
C ILE A 72 -18.83 1.55 12.28
N ASP A 73 -18.87 1.78 10.96
CA ASP A 73 -19.75 2.73 10.31
C ASP A 73 -21.00 2.06 9.71
N TYR A 74 -21.94 1.69 10.58
CA TYR A 74 -23.27 1.18 10.20
C TYR A 74 -24.41 1.92 10.90
N ASP A 75 -24.19 3.19 11.27
CA ASP A 75 -25.17 4.06 11.98
C ASP A 75 -25.79 3.40 13.24
N GLY A 76 -25.04 2.50 13.88
CA GLY A 76 -25.49 1.77 15.07
C GLY A 76 -26.51 0.66 14.79
N LYS A 77 -26.65 0.23 13.53
CA LYS A 77 -27.55 -0.83 13.06
C LYS A 77 -26.77 -2.11 12.70
N ARG A 78 -27.43 -3.12 12.13
CA ARG A 78 -26.81 -4.38 11.66
C ARG A 78 -26.01 -5.14 12.73
N VAL A 79 -26.35 -4.96 14.00
CA VAL A 79 -25.62 -5.52 15.15
C VAL A 79 -25.61 -7.05 15.12
N ASP A 80 -26.73 -7.67 14.77
CA ASP A 80 -26.84 -9.14 14.71
C ASP A 80 -25.95 -9.72 13.59
N GLU A 81 -25.81 -9.02 12.47
CA GLU A 81 -24.94 -9.44 11.37
C GLU A 81 -23.47 -9.34 11.76
N ILE A 82 -23.06 -8.25 12.44
CA ILE A 82 -21.72 -8.11 13.00
C ILE A 82 -21.45 -9.21 14.03
N LYS A 83 -22.42 -9.51 14.90
CA LYS A 83 -22.29 -10.59 15.88
C LYS A 83 -22.10 -11.94 15.20
N ASN A 84 -22.92 -12.25 14.21
CA ASN A 84 -22.82 -13.50 13.45
C ASN A 84 -21.47 -13.63 12.74
N LEU A 85 -20.99 -12.55 12.12
CA LEU A 85 -19.67 -12.53 11.48
C LEU A 85 -18.55 -12.74 12.53
N ALA A 86 -18.62 -12.09 13.69
CA ALA A 86 -17.63 -12.26 14.74
C ALA A 86 -17.60 -13.71 15.27
N ASP A 87 -18.77 -14.32 15.45
CA ASP A 87 -18.88 -15.71 15.88
C ASP A 87 -18.33 -16.69 14.82
N GLN A 88 -18.60 -16.43 13.54
CA GLN A 88 -18.01 -17.19 12.43
C GLN A 88 -16.49 -17.05 12.37
N ILE A 89 -15.94 -15.86 12.56
CA ILE A 89 -14.49 -15.63 12.60
C ILE A 89 -13.88 -16.41 13.76
N ARG A 90 -14.49 -16.36 14.97
CA ARG A 90 -13.99 -17.11 16.12
C ARG A 90 -13.96 -18.61 15.89
N ASP A 91 -15.01 -19.15 15.26
CA ASP A 91 -15.12 -20.58 14.95
C ASP A 91 -14.11 -20.99 13.86
N LYS A 92 -14.19 -20.35 12.68
CA LYS A 92 -13.35 -20.70 11.51
C LYS A 92 -11.87 -20.37 11.69
N ARG A 93 -11.55 -19.36 12.50
CA ARG A 93 -10.17 -18.89 12.73
C ARG A 93 -9.61 -19.28 14.09
N ALA A 94 -10.21 -20.27 14.76
CA ALA A 94 -9.76 -20.73 16.07
C ALA A 94 -8.25 -21.04 16.11
N ARG A 95 -7.69 -21.64 15.06
CA ARG A 95 -6.26 -21.95 14.97
C ARG A 95 -5.39 -20.70 14.83
N LEU A 96 -5.82 -19.73 14.03
CA LEU A 96 -5.15 -18.45 13.87
C LEU A 96 -5.21 -17.62 15.17
N LEU A 97 -6.34 -17.65 15.88
CA LEU A 97 -6.46 -17.00 17.20
C LEU A 97 -5.56 -17.65 18.25
N ALA A 98 -5.45 -18.98 18.23
CA ALA A 98 -4.52 -19.71 19.08
C ALA A 98 -3.05 -19.40 18.77
N LEU A 99 -2.71 -19.09 17.50
CA LEU A 99 -1.38 -18.59 17.14
C LEU A 99 -1.10 -17.25 17.84
N ALA A 100 -2.05 -16.30 17.83
CA ALA A 100 -1.88 -15.03 18.55
C ALA A 100 -1.72 -15.22 20.08
N ASP A 101 -2.45 -16.15 20.68
CA ASP A 101 -2.22 -16.54 22.10
C ASP A 101 -0.80 -17.06 22.32
N ALA A 102 -0.34 -17.99 21.48
CA ALA A 102 1.00 -18.56 21.59
C ALA A 102 2.11 -17.52 21.40
N VAL A 103 1.92 -16.53 20.53
CA VAL A 103 2.87 -15.42 20.33
C VAL A 103 2.98 -14.56 21.59
N ASN A 104 1.86 -14.27 22.25
CA ASN A 104 1.87 -13.55 23.53
C ASN A 104 2.47 -14.38 24.67
N GLU A 105 2.14 -15.68 24.75
CA GLU A 105 2.73 -16.61 25.72
C GLU A 105 4.25 -16.71 25.55
N LEU A 106 4.74 -16.77 24.30
CA LEU A 106 6.18 -16.80 24.02
C LEU A 106 6.88 -15.50 24.46
N ASN A 107 6.26 -14.34 24.22
CA ASN A 107 6.75 -13.06 24.73
C ASN A 107 6.86 -13.08 26.27
N GLU A 108 5.83 -13.55 26.97
CA GLU A 108 5.84 -13.65 28.43
C GLU A 108 6.89 -14.66 28.94
N LEU A 109 7.04 -15.81 28.28
CA LEU A 109 8.05 -16.81 28.58
C LEU A 109 9.45 -16.20 28.57
N LEU A 110 9.79 -15.46 27.50
CA LEU A 110 11.08 -14.80 27.35
C LEU A 110 11.29 -13.72 28.41
N LEU A 111 10.33 -12.80 28.61
CA LEU A 111 10.42 -11.77 29.64
C LEU A 111 10.61 -12.36 31.05
N GLY A 112 9.97 -13.50 31.33
CA GLY A 112 10.05 -14.19 32.62
C GLY A 112 11.36 -14.95 32.84
N HIS A 113 11.90 -15.61 31.82
CA HIS A 113 12.95 -16.63 31.99
C HIS A 113 14.28 -16.34 31.28
N ALA A 114 14.29 -15.54 30.23
CA ALA A 114 15.50 -15.22 29.48
C ALA A 114 16.27 -14.09 30.20
N LYS A 115 17.17 -14.48 31.11
CA LYS A 115 17.94 -13.59 32.00
C LYS A 115 19.45 -13.54 31.67
N GLY A 116 19.81 -13.64 30.40
CA GLY A 116 21.21 -13.63 29.91
C GLY A 116 21.89 -15.01 29.85
N TYR A 117 21.24 -16.06 30.38
CA TYR A 117 21.71 -17.44 30.21
C TYR A 117 21.28 -18.02 28.85
N SER A 118 21.92 -19.13 28.45
CA SER A 118 21.58 -19.85 27.22
C SER A 118 20.07 -20.12 27.08
N LEU A 119 19.50 -19.77 25.92
CA LEU A 119 18.07 -19.96 25.60
C LEU A 119 17.72 -21.41 25.24
N LYS A 120 18.71 -22.31 25.12
CA LYS A 120 18.50 -23.68 24.62
C LYS A 120 17.40 -24.44 25.37
N THR A 121 17.38 -24.34 26.69
CA THR A 121 16.39 -25.04 27.53
C THR A 121 14.99 -24.44 27.42
N LEU A 122 14.86 -23.18 26.96
CA LEU A 122 13.56 -22.55 26.75
C LEU A 122 12.82 -23.10 25.54
N TYR A 123 13.51 -23.70 24.56
CA TYR A 123 12.86 -24.35 23.40
C TYR A 123 11.91 -25.49 23.82
N GLU A 124 12.17 -26.16 24.94
CA GLU A 124 11.25 -27.18 25.49
C GLU A 124 9.93 -26.57 25.98
N LYS A 125 9.99 -25.29 26.39
CA LYS A 125 8.88 -24.50 26.94
C LYS A 125 8.20 -23.58 25.93
N VAL A 126 8.72 -23.45 24.70
CA VAL A 126 8.05 -22.73 23.63
C VAL A 126 6.65 -23.33 23.45
N PRO A 127 5.59 -22.51 23.29
CA PRO A 127 4.24 -23.03 23.07
C PRO A 127 4.23 -24.03 21.92
N ASP A 128 3.55 -25.18 22.07
CA ASP A 128 3.63 -26.29 21.11
C ASP A 128 3.29 -25.88 19.67
N ILE A 129 2.37 -24.93 19.51
CA ILE A 129 1.94 -24.36 18.22
C ILE A 129 3.11 -23.66 17.49
N LEU A 130 4.08 -23.11 18.22
CA LEU A 130 5.22 -22.37 17.69
C LEU A 130 6.51 -23.21 17.57
N LYS A 131 6.52 -24.45 18.10
CA LYS A 131 7.71 -25.31 18.04
C LYS A 131 8.09 -25.58 16.58
N GLY A 132 9.34 -25.24 16.24
CA GLY A 132 9.88 -25.38 14.87
C GLY A 132 9.63 -24.17 13.96
N TYR A 133 8.84 -23.18 14.40
CA TYR A 133 8.54 -21.96 13.61
C TYR A 133 9.28 -20.71 14.10
N VAL A 134 9.99 -20.79 15.22
CA VAL A 134 10.66 -19.63 15.83
C VAL A 134 12.14 -19.89 16.13
N GLU A 135 12.93 -18.82 16.12
CA GLU A 135 14.27 -18.76 16.69
C GLU A 135 14.27 -17.78 17.87
N LEU A 136 14.75 -18.22 19.03
CA LEU A 136 14.91 -17.39 20.22
C LEU A 136 16.32 -16.79 20.22
N TYR A 137 16.44 -15.50 20.53
CA TYR A 137 17.74 -14.83 20.57
C TYR A 137 17.80 -13.76 21.66
N TYR A 138 19.01 -13.30 21.97
CA TYR A 138 19.24 -12.01 22.63
C TYR A 138 19.79 -11.04 21.59
N ASP A 139 19.44 -9.76 21.70
CA ASP A 139 20.18 -8.71 21.03
C ASP A 139 21.56 -8.49 21.70
N LEU A 140 22.34 -7.53 21.20
CA LEU A 140 23.66 -7.20 21.75
C LEU A 140 23.62 -6.55 23.15
N ASN A 141 22.44 -6.23 23.67
CA ASN A 141 22.21 -5.64 24.99
C ASN A 141 21.50 -6.61 25.94
N ASP A 142 21.60 -7.92 25.68
CA ASP A 142 20.96 -9.00 26.44
C ASP A 142 19.43 -8.87 26.55
N GLN A 143 18.76 -8.17 25.60
CA GLN A 143 17.31 -8.13 25.52
C GLN A 143 16.80 -9.36 24.78
N PRO A 144 15.98 -10.22 25.41
CA PRO A 144 15.49 -11.43 24.78
C PRO A 144 14.38 -11.12 23.77
N ASN A 145 14.42 -11.81 22.64
CA ASN A 145 13.40 -11.71 21.60
C ASN A 145 13.32 -13.02 20.79
N PHE A 146 12.44 -13.06 19.80
CA PHE A 146 12.35 -14.16 18.85
C PHE A 146 12.00 -13.64 17.46
N ARG A 147 12.26 -14.47 16.45
CA ARG A 147 11.80 -14.23 15.07
C ARG A 147 11.11 -15.47 14.52
N PHE A 148 10.27 -15.28 13.52
CA PHE A 148 9.61 -16.36 12.79
C PHE A 148 10.42 -16.83 11.58
N PHE A 149 10.33 -18.13 11.29
CA PHE A 149 10.63 -18.64 9.96
C PHE A 149 9.40 -18.45 9.06
N GLU A 150 9.21 -17.24 8.52
CA GLU A 150 7.98 -16.87 7.78
C GLU A 150 7.63 -17.84 6.66
N ALA A 151 8.62 -18.30 5.88
CA ALA A 151 8.39 -19.26 4.80
C ALA A 151 7.81 -20.59 5.30
N LEU A 152 8.11 -21.00 6.54
CA LEU A 152 7.48 -22.18 7.15
C LEU A 152 6.04 -21.87 7.57
N LEU A 153 5.77 -20.68 8.12
CA LEU A 153 4.40 -20.26 8.45
C LEU A 153 3.50 -20.24 7.21
N TYR A 154 3.97 -19.67 6.09
CA TYR A 154 3.24 -19.68 4.81
C TYR A 154 2.96 -21.08 4.26
N LYS A 155 3.77 -22.07 4.62
CA LYS A 155 3.63 -23.47 4.17
C LYS A 155 2.98 -24.37 5.22
N SER A 156 2.49 -23.79 6.30
CA SER A 156 1.88 -24.50 7.42
C SER A 156 0.37 -24.31 7.44
N GLU A 157 -0.28 -24.97 8.40
CA GLU A 157 -1.71 -24.77 8.72
C GLU A 157 -2.08 -23.32 9.12
N PHE A 158 -1.10 -22.44 9.41
CA PHE A 158 -1.37 -21.05 9.79
C PHE A 158 -1.61 -20.13 8.60
N TYR A 159 -1.21 -20.53 7.39
CA TYR A 159 -1.59 -19.82 6.18
C TYR A 159 -2.79 -20.51 5.55
N ASP A 160 -3.91 -19.81 5.54
CA ASP A 160 -5.18 -20.22 4.95
C ASP A 160 -5.65 -19.08 4.05
N ASP A 161 -5.92 -19.38 2.78
CA ASP A 161 -6.42 -18.42 1.80
C ASP A 161 -7.96 -18.42 1.70
N SER A 162 -8.66 -19.35 2.38
CA SER A 162 -10.12 -19.34 2.50
C SER A 162 -10.76 -18.08 3.10
N PRO A 163 -10.11 -17.30 4.00
CA PRO A 163 -10.65 -16.00 4.42
C PRO A 163 -10.55 -14.92 3.33
N GLN A 164 -9.74 -15.12 2.29
CA GLN A 164 -9.60 -14.16 1.20
C GLN A 164 -10.85 -14.17 0.32
N SER A 165 -11.31 -12.98 -0.04
CA SER A 165 -12.47 -12.78 -0.92
C SER A 165 -12.38 -11.41 -1.57
N ILE A 166 -13.13 -11.20 -2.65
CA ILE A 166 -13.24 -9.89 -3.28
C ILE A 166 -14.67 -9.38 -3.17
N ALA A 167 -14.83 -8.07 -3.03
CA ALA A 167 -16.11 -7.38 -3.17
C ALA A 167 -16.08 -6.50 -4.42
N LEU A 168 -17.03 -6.72 -5.32
CA LEU A 168 -17.20 -5.96 -6.55
C LEU A 168 -18.38 -5.01 -6.41
N GLN A 169 -18.18 -3.75 -6.80
CA GLN A 169 -19.22 -2.72 -6.80
C GLN A 169 -18.93 -1.66 -7.88
N LEU A 170 -19.97 -0.93 -8.29
CA LEU A 170 -19.79 0.30 -9.07
C LEU A 170 -19.50 1.46 -8.11
N VAL A 171 -18.46 2.22 -8.40
CA VAL A 171 -18.18 3.50 -7.73
C VAL A 171 -18.82 4.62 -8.56
N GLU A 172 -19.71 5.38 -7.94
CA GLU A 172 -20.45 6.47 -8.58
C GLU A 172 -20.17 7.83 -7.92
N SER A 173 -19.37 7.86 -6.85
CA SER A 173 -18.89 9.07 -6.20
C SER A 173 -17.66 8.78 -5.34
N ASP A 174 -16.76 9.76 -5.22
CA ASP A 174 -15.63 9.68 -4.29
C ASP A 174 -16.08 9.48 -2.83
N LYS A 175 -17.25 10.03 -2.47
CA LYS A 175 -17.82 9.96 -1.11
C LYS A 175 -18.62 8.70 -0.84
N GLN A 176 -18.77 7.82 -1.83
CA GLN A 176 -19.57 6.59 -1.69
C GLN A 176 -18.96 5.65 -0.64
N ARG A 177 -17.62 5.62 -0.55
CA ARG A 177 -16.91 4.67 0.31
C ARG A 177 -16.41 5.37 1.56
N SER A 178 -17.02 5.05 2.69
CA SER A 178 -16.50 5.42 4.02
C SER A 178 -15.14 4.75 4.29
N PHE A 179 -14.45 5.24 5.31
CA PHE A 179 -13.20 4.67 5.80
C PHE A 179 -13.28 3.15 6.05
N VAL A 180 -12.37 2.39 5.42
CA VAL A 180 -12.52 0.93 5.24
C VAL A 180 -11.85 0.10 6.32
N LEU A 181 -10.84 0.64 7.00
CA LEU A 181 -9.97 -0.14 7.89
C LEU A 181 -10.59 -0.44 9.27
N SER A 182 -11.77 0.12 9.55
CA SER A 182 -12.47 -0.05 10.83
C SER A 182 -13.84 -0.71 10.70
N THR A 183 -14.29 -1.03 9.48
CA THR A 183 -15.65 -1.52 9.20
C THR A 183 -15.62 -2.74 8.27
N PRO A 184 -16.08 -3.93 8.73
CA PRO A 184 -16.18 -5.10 7.86
C PRO A 184 -17.24 -4.89 6.79
N ARG A 185 -17.06 -5.49 5.62
CA ARG A 185 -17.98 -5.46 4.47
C ARG A 185 -19.04 -6.53 4.59
N LEU A 186 -20.19 -6.16 5.14
CA LEU A 186 -21.36 -7.01 5.17
C LEU A 186 -22.00 -7.13 3.77
N ASP A 187 -22.96 -8.05 3.64
CA ASP A 187 -23.73 -8.20 2.41
C ASP A 187 -24.55 -6.92 2.15
N ASP A 188 -24.62 -6.50 0.89
CA ASP A 188 -25.30 -5.28 0.48
C ASP A 188 -25.88 -5.48 -0.92
N GLU A 189 -26.99 -4.81 -1.24
CA GLU A 189 -27.66 -4.96 -2.54
C GLU A 189 -26.85 -4.39 -3.70
N HIS A 190 -25.84 -3.57 -3.42
CA HIS A 190 -24.93 -2.97 -4.41
C HIS A 190 -23.56 -3.65 -4.47
N ILE A 191 -23.32 -4.70 -3.68
CA ILE A 191 -22.02 -5.37 -3.57
C ILE A 191 -22.16 -6.85 -3.93
N ILE A 192 -21.28 -7.33 -4.82
CA ILE A 192 -21.11 -8.75 -5.11
C ILE A 192 -19.86 -9.25 -4.39
N HIS A 193 -20.07 -10.08 -3.37
CA HIS A 193 -18.99 -10.81 -2.70
C HIS A 193 -18.67 -12.10 -3.47
N ALA A 194 -17.41 -12.30 -3.82
CA ALA A 194 -16.90 -13.54 -4.40
C ALA A 194 -15.83 -14.15 -3.48
N GLU A 195 -16.11 -15.35 -2.98
CA GLU A 195 -15.22 -16.12 -2.11
C GLU A 195 -14.14 -16.81 -2.95
N ILE A 196 -13.13 -16.04 -3.34
CA ILE A 196 -11.98 -16.49 -4.12
C ILE A 196 -10.68 -15.95 -3.51
N PRO A 197 -9.59 -16.74 -3.53
CA PRO A 197 -8.30 -16.25 -3.07
C PRO A 197 -7.76 -15.20 -4.02
N PHE A 198 -6.91 -14.31 -3.51
CA PHE A 198 -6.33 -13.22 -4.29
C PHE A 198 -5.49 -13.74 -5.46
N SER A 199 -4.86 -14.91 -5.32
CA SER A 199 -4.11 -15.58 -6.38
C SER A 199 -4.97 -16.15 -7.51
N HIS A 200 -6.30 -16.15 -7.41
CA HIS A 200 -7.16 -16.77 -8.41
C HIS A 200 -7.07 -16.01 -9.75
N PRO A 201 -6.78 -16.70 -10.87
CA PRO A 201 -6.56 -16.06 -12.18
C PRO A 201 -7.82 -15.39 -12.79
N ILE A 202 -8.98 -15.56 -12.15
CA ILE A 202 -10.23 -14.95 -12.62
C ILE A 202 -10.21 -13.44 -12.40
N ILE A 203 -9.50 -12.97 -11.37
CA ILE A 203 -9.32 -11.54 -11.11
C ILE A 203 -8.60 -10.91 -12.30
N ASP A 204 -7.51 -11.53 -12.76
CA ASP A 204 -6.73 -11.07 -13.91
C ASP A 204 -7.57 -11.07 -15.19
N GLN A 205 -8.33 -12.14 -15.42
CA GLN A 205 -9.23 -12.25 -16.57
C GLN A 205 -10.32 -11.17 -16.55
N LEU A 206 -10.96 -10.95 -15.40
CA LEU A 206 -11.99 -9.93 -15.21
C LEU A 206 -11.42 -8.53 -15.47
N PHE A 207 -10.30 -8.17 -14.85
CA PHE A 207 -9.76 -6.81 -14.98
C PHE A 207 -9.06 -6.55 -16.31
N LYS A 208 -8.60 -7.60 -17.01
CA LYS A 208 -8.21 -7.49 -18.42
C LYS A 208 -9.38 -7.04 -19.30
N MET A 209 -10.63 -7.31 -18.90
CA MET A 209 -11.83 -6.85 -19.61
C MET A 209 -12.04 -5.35 -19.58
N LYS A 210 -11.30 -4.58 -18.77
CA LYS A 210 -11.28 -3.11 -18.91
C LYS A 210 -10.68 -2.64 -20.24
N ARG A 211 -9.92 -3.50 -20.95
CA ARG A 211 -9.28 -3.17 -22.25
C ARG A 211 -9.54 -4.15 -23.37
N THR A 212 -9.66 -5.44 -23.05
CA THR A 212 -9.86 -6.50 -24.06
C THR A 212 -11.17 -7.21 -23.77
N PRO A 213 -12.14 -7.26 -24.70
CA PRO A 213 -13.45 -7.79 -24.37
C PRO A 213 -13.37 -9.30 -24.05
N GLY A 214 -14.02 -9.72 -22.97
CA GLY A 214 -14.02 -11.08 -22.45
C GLY A 214 -15.40 -11.74 -22.51
N ASP A 215 -15.47 -13.05 -22.25
CA ASP A 215 -16.75 -13.78 -22.25
C ASP A 215 -17.50 -13.58 -20.93
N TYR A 216 -18.59 -12.83 -20.96
CA TYR A 216 -19.42 -12.56 -19.77
C TYR A 216 -19.94 -13.83 -19.09
N SER A 217 -20.35 -14.85 -19.87
CA SER A 217 -20.95 -16.08 -19.33
C SER A 217 -19.91 -16.93 -18.61
N GLU A 218 -18.68 -16.94 -19.13
CA GLU A 218 -17.56 -17.61 -18.49
C GLU A 218 -17.24 -16.98 -17.14
N ILE A 219 -17.05 -15.65 -17.09
CA ILE A 219 -16.76 -14.92 -15.84
C ILE A 219 -17.89 -15.13 -14.83
N LYS A 220 -19.15 -14.95 -15.24
CA LYS A 220 -20.34 -15.14 -14.41
C LYS A 220 -20.35 -16.53 -13.76
N LYS A 221 -20.04 -17.57 -14.54
CA LYS A 221 -19.99 -18.96 -14.09
C LYS A 221 -18.87 -19.19 -13.08
N ILE A 222 -17.66 -18.67 -13.34
CA ILE A 222 -16.50 -18.88 -12.47
C ILE A 222 -16.68 -18.15 -11.14
N LEU A 223 -17.20 -16.92 -11.16
CA LEU A 223 -17.52 -16.14 -9.96
C LEU A 223 -18.76 -16.64 -9.22
N LYS A 224 -19.45 -17.67 -9.75
CA LYS A 224 -20.65 -18.28 -9.16
C LYS A 224 -21.73 -17.26 -8.81
N ILE A 225 -21.95 -16.31 -9.72
CA ILE A 225 -22.97 -15.25 -9.55
C ILE A 225 -24.35 -15.90 -9.40
N LYS A 226 -25.06 -15.53 -8.33
CA LYS A 226 -26.39 -16.07 -8.03
C LYS A 226 -27.47 -15.41 -8.89
N PRO A 227 -28.62 -16.07 -9.16
CA PRO A 227 -29.71 -15.51 -9.96
C PRO A 227 -30.17 -14.12 -9.50
N GLU A 228 -30.22 -13.88 -8.20
CA GLU A 228 -30.61 -12.59 -7.62
C GLU A 228 -29.56 -11.48 -7.80
N GLN A 229 -28.30 -11.82 -8.08
CA GLN A 229 -27.20 -10.87 -8.31
C GLN A 229 -27.00 -10.55 -9.79
N GLU A 230 -27.69 -11.25 -10.70
CA GLU A 230 -27.42 -11.15 -12.14
C GLU A 230 -27.61 -9.75 -12.69
N THR A 231 -28.64 -9.04 -12.24
CA THR A 231 -28.91 -7.66 -12.69
C THR A 231 -27.77 -6.71 -12.28
N LEU A 232 -27.28 -6.83 -11.04
CA LEU A 232 -26.15 -6.04 -10.57
C LEU A 232 -24.88 -6.41 -11.33
N PHE A 233 -24.62 -7.71 -11.51
CA PHE A 233 -23.44 -8.18 -12.21
C PHE A 233 -23.43 -7.72 -13.68
N ASP A 234 -24.56 -7.80 -14.39
CA ASP A 234 -24.71 -7.29 -15.75
C ASP A 234 -24.37 -5.79 -15.84
N SER A 235 -24.77 -5.01 -14.82
CA SER A 235 -24.49 -3.58 -14.77
C SER A 235 -22.99 -3.23 -14.72
N PHE A 236 -22.12 -4.18 -14.37
CA PHE A 236 -20.66 -3.97 -14.34
C PHE A 236 -20.03 -3.96 -15.73
N PHE A 237 -20.76 -4.41 -16.75
CA PHE A 237 -20.24 -4.58 -18.10
C PHE A 237 -20.79 -3.55 -19.09
N THR A 238 -20.09 -3.39 -20.20
CA THR A 238 -20.46 -2.48 -21.28
C THR A 238 -19.99 -3.02 -22.64
N LEU A 239 -20.68 -2.62 -23.71
CA LEU A 239 -20.24 -2.83 -25.08
C LEU A 239 -19.42 -1.65 -25.62
N LYS A 240 -19.34 -0.54 -24.87
CA LYS A 240 -18.52 0.62 -25.24
C LYS A 240 -17.05 0.20 -25.24
N VAL A 241 -16.40 0.40 -26.38
CA VAL A 241 -14.95 0.17 -26.52
C VAL A 241 -14.21 1.24 -25.70
N PRO A 242 -13.27 0.86 -24.83
CA PRO A 242 -12.48 1.81 -24.05
C PRO A 242 -11.53 2.59 -24.94
N GLU A 243 -11.11 3.76 -24.48
CA GLU A 243 -10.10 4.55 -25.18
C GLU A 243 -8.76 3.81 -25.18
N LYS A 244 -8.02 3.94 -26.28
CA LYS A 244 -6.70 3.34 -26.39
C LYS A 244 -5.71 4.23 -25.67
N TYR A 245 -4.85 3.59 -24.90
CA TYR A 245 -3.73 4.27 -24.28
C TYR A 245 -2.72 4.75 -25.34
N GLU A 246 -2.32 6.01 -25.26
CA GLU A 246 -1.28 6.59 -26.11
C GLU A 246 0.09 6.51 -25.42
N GLN A 247 0.96 5.67 -25.97
CA GLN A 247 2.34 5.53 -25.49
C GLN A 247 3.10 6.86 -25.65
N TYR A 248 3.93 7.17 -24.65
CA TYR A 248 4.85 8.29 -24.76
C TYR A 248 5.84 8.04 -25.91
N SER A 249 6.02 9.03 -26.78
CA SER A 249 6.89 8.91 -27.97
C SER A 249 8.00 9.96 -28.00
N GLY A 250 8.10 10.81 -26.98
CA GLY A 250 9.16 11.81 -26.87
C GLY A 250 10.51 11.19 -26.50
N HIS A 251 11.58 11.95 -26.73
CA HIS A 251 12.96 11.57 -26.41
C HIS A 251 13.35 11.83 -24.94
N GLY A 252 12.54 12.60 -24.23
CA GLY A 252 12.74 12.95 -22.83
C GLY A 252 12.15 11.92 -21.88
N ILE A 253 11.70 12.42 -20.74
CA ILE A 253 10.92 11.64 -19.77
C ILE A 253 9.56 12.30 -19.57
N ARG A 254 8.53 11.49 -19.34
CA ARG A 254 7.19 11.95 -18.95
C ARG A 254 6.83 11.38 -17.59
N THR A 255 6.52 12.24 -16.63
CA THR A 255 5.93 11.83 -15.35
C THR A 255 4.45 12.18 -15.34
N ARG A 256 3.61 11.24 -14.92
CA ARG A 256 2.18 11.43 -14.69
C ARG A 256 1.85 11.09 -13.25
N TYR A 257 1.35 12.07 -12.52
CA TYR A 257 0.90 11.95 -11.14
C TYR A 257 -0.55 11.50 -11.10
N PHE A 258 -0.82 10.35 -10.49
CA PHE A 258 -2.15 9.73 -10.38
C PHE A 258 -2.86 10.07 -9.07
N GLY A 259 -2.13 10.61 -8.08
CA GLY A 259 -2.63 10.90 -6.74
C GLY A 259 -1.77 10.25 -5.65
N HIS A 260 -1.78 10.82 -4.43
CA HIS A 260 -0.97 10.37 -3.30
C HIS A 260 0.51 10.17 -3.65
N ALA A 261 1.04 8.94 -3.57
CA ALA A 261 2.42 8.58 -3.90
C ALA A 261 2.54 7.95 -5.30
N CYS A 262 1.44 7.89 -6.05
CA CYS A 262 1.35 7.17 -7.31
C CYS A 262 1.85 8.02 -8.49
N VAL A 263 3.02 7.67 -9.00
CA VAL A 263 3.64 8.35 -10.16
C VAL A 263 4.01 7.33 -11.22
N LEU A 264 3.54 7.55 -12.44
CA LEU A 264 4.01 6.84 -13.61
C LEU A 264 5.14 7.62 -14.27
N VAL A 265 6.29 6.98 -14.43
CA VAL A 265 7.46 7.49 -15.17
C VAL A 265 7.57 6.74 -16.48
N GLU A 266 7.67 7.46 -17.58
CA GLU A 266 7.75 6.88 -18.92
C GLU A 266 8.88 7.51 -19.73
N THR A 267 9.55 6.67 -20.49
CA THR A 267 10.20 7.07 -21.73
C THR A 267 9.48 6.40 -22.90
N ASN A 268 9.95 6.61 -24.12
CA ASN A 268 9.49 5.86 -25.29
C ASN A 268 9.83 4.35 -25.26
N GLU A 269 10.58 3.88 -24.25
CA GLU A 269 11.12 2.52 -24.17
C GLU A 269 10.76 1.77 -22.88
N ILE A 270 10.50 2.48 -21.78
CA ILE A 270 10.24 1.86 -20.47
C ILE A 270 9.14 2.60 -19.70
N SER A 271 8.38 1.85 -18.89
CA SER A 271 7.37 2.37 -17.96
C SER A 271 7.60 1.88 -16.53
N LEU A 272 7.62 2.81 -15.58
CA LEU A 272 7.73 2.52 -14.15
C LEU A 272 6.55 3.15 -13.40
N LEU A 273 5.89 2.40 -12.53
CA LEU A 273 4.79 2.90 -11.69
C LEU A 273 5.18 2.79 -10.21
N VAL A 274 5.25 3.92 -9.53
CA VAL A 274 5.61 4.00 -8.10
C VAL A 274 4.34 3.97 -7.25
N ASP A 275 4.37 3.25 -6.13
CA ASP A 275 3.32 3.16 -5.09
C ASP A 275 1.88 3.21 -5.64
N PRO A 276 1.43 2.17 -6.36
CA PRO A 276 0.19 2.22 -7.14
C PRO A 276 -1.07 2.44 -6.30
N VAL A 277 -1.61 3.65 -6.41
CA VAL A 277 -2.96 4.02 -5.98
C VAL A 277 -3.66 4.73 -7.13
N VAL A 278 -4.72 4.13 -7.66
CA VAL A 278 -5.36 4.58 -8.89
C VAL A 278 -6.84 4.83 -8.66
N SER A 279 -7.30 5.99 -9.10
CA SER A 279 -8.70 6.39 -8.97
C SER A 279 -9.61 5.69 -9.99
N TYR A 280 -10.92 5.80 -9.75
CA TYR A 280 -11.96 5.40 -10.70
C TYR A 280 -12.59 6.64 -11.36
N ASP A 281 -13.15 6.43 -12.56
CA ASP A 281 -13.88 7.43 -13.35
C ASP A 281 -15.09 6.78 -14.02
N GLY A 282 -15.99 7.59 -14.60
CA GLY A 282 -17.29 7.17 -15.14
C GLY A 282 -18.48 7.77 -14.39
N TYR A 283 -18.24 8.75 -13.52
CA TYR A 283 -19.22 9.50 -12.75
C TYR A 283 -18.79 10.97 -12.62
N GLU A 284 -19.72 11.87 -12.28
CA GLU A 284 -19.42 13.29 -12.10
C GLU A 284 -18.41 13.49 -10.97
N ASN A 285 -17.32 14.19 -11.27
CA ASN A 285 -16.25 14.46 -10.32
C ASN A 285 -15.68 15.87 -10.50
N ASP A 286 -15.23 16.47 -9.39
CA ASP A 286 -14.76 17.87 -9.35
C ASP A 286 -13.23 17.99 -9.51
N VAL A 287 -12.50 16.88 -9.36
CA VAL A 287 -11.04 16.85 -9.38
C VAL A 287 -10.55 16.01 -10.56
N PRO A 288 -9.87 16.62 -11.55
CA PRO A 288 -9.24 15.92 -12.67
C PRO A 288 -8.34 14.80 -12.17
N ARG A 289 -8.34 13.64 -12.86
CA ARG A 289 -7.72 12.42 -12.36
C ARG A 289 -7.30 11.48 -13.47
N PHE A 290 -6.15 10.84 -13.26
CA PHE A 290 -5.79 9.65 -14.00
C PHE A 290 -6.37 8.38 -13.37
N THR A 291 -6.72 7.45 -14.23
CA THR A 291 -7.32 6.14 -13.90
C THR A 291 -6.57 5.00 -14.59
N THR A 292 -7.04 3.77 -14.41
CA THR A 292 -6.45 2.60 -15.07
C THR A 292 -6.42 2.68 -16.61
N GLU A 293 -7.26 3.52 -17.22
CA GLU A 293 -7.29 3.80 -18.66
C GLU A 293 -6.05 4.59 -19.11
N HIS A 294 -5.49 5.38 -18.21
CA HIS A 294 -4.32 6.21 -18.46
C HIS A 294 -2.99 5.46 -18.28
N LEU A 295 -3.00 4.21 -17.80
CA LEU A 295 -1.78 3.40 -17.64
C LEU A 295 -1.36 2.71 -18.97
N PRO A 296 -0.09 2.31 -19.14
CA PRO A 296 0.36 1.55 -20.31
C PRO A 296 -0.10 0.09 -20.30
N ASP A 297 -0.35 -0.51 -21.45
CA ASP A 297 -0.85 -1.91 -21.55
C ASP A 297 0.01 -2.91 -20.77
N GLN A 298 1.30 -2.63 -20.65
CA GLN A 298 2.25 -3.32 -19.80
C GLN A 298 3.02 -2.27 -18.99
N ILE A 299 3.25 -2.57 -17.71
CA ILE A 299 4.10 -1.79 -16.80
C ILE A 299 5.34 -2.63 -16.55
N ASP A 300 6.51 -2.12 -16.90
CA ASP A 300 7.76 -2.89 -16.80
C ASP A 300 8.16 -3.11 -15.34
N TYR A 301 8.05 -2.06 -14.52
CA TYR A 301 8.39 -2.12 -13.11
C TYR A 301 7.36 -1.38 -12.27
N VAL A 302 6.82 -2.05 -11.26
CA VAL A 302 6.16 -1.39 -10.13
C VAL A 302 7.18 -1.22 -9.02
N LEU A 303 7.32 -0.02 -8.49
CA LEU A 303 8.26 0.30 -7.41
C LEU A 303 7.46 0.57 -6.15
N ILE A 304 7.68 -0.23 -5.11
CA ILE A 304 7.05 -0.05 -3.79
C ILE A 304 8.10 0.54 -2.86
N THR A 305 7.80 1.69 -2.26
CA THR A 305 8.69 2.36 -1.32
C THR A 305 8.68 1.67 0.03
N HIS A 306 7.50 1.40 0.61
CA HIS A 306 7.39 0.77 1.92
C HIS A 306 6.02 0.11 2.16
N ASN A 307 5.90 -0.63 3.26
CA ASN A 307 4.75 -1.49 3.56
C ASN A 307 3.62 -0.81 4.35
N HIS A 308 3.19 0.38 3.94
CA HIS A 308 1.99 1.03 4.51
C HIS A 308 0.79 0.92 3.57
N GLN A 309 -0.40 1.15 4.13
CA GLN A 309 -1.69 0.80 3.52
C GLN A 309 -2.01 1.63 2.27
N ASP A 310 -1.48 2.85 2.22
CA ASP A 310 -1.58 3.83 1.16
C ASP A 310 -0.48 3.71 0.08
N HIS A 311 0.51 2.84 0.28
CA HIS A 311 1.56 2.52 -0.72
C HIS A 311 1.41 1.10 -1.28
N VAL A 312 0.84 0.18 -0.50
CA VAL A 312 0.56 -1.21 -0.91
C VAL A 312 -0.96 -1.46 -0.92
N LEU A 313 -1.61 -0.94 -1.95
CA LEU A 313 -3.06 -1.02 -2.08
C LEU A 313 -3.48 -2.23 -2.93
N PHE A 314 -3.91 -3.31 -2.28
CA PHE A 314 -4.35 -4.55 -2.96
C PHE A 314 -5.47 -4.33 -3.96
N GLU A 315 -6.39 -3.43 -3.68
CA GLU A 315 -7.45 -3.02 -4.59
C GLU A 315 -6.91 -2.56 -5.96
N THR A 316 -5.81 -1.78 -5.98
CA THR A 316 -5.17 -1.37 -7.23
C THR A 316 -4.29 -2.48 -7.79
N LEU A 317 -3.43 -3.07 -6.95
CA LEU A 317 -2.42 -4.02 -7.38
C LEU A 317 -3.02 -5.29 -8.00
N LEU A 318 -4.11 -5.84 -7.44
CA LEU A 318 -4.77 -7.02 -8.00
C LEU A 318 -5.42 -6.75 -9.36
N GLN A 319 -5.95 -5.55 -9.58
CA GLN A 319 -6.48 -5.16 -10.90
C GLN A 319 -5.36 -5.04 -11.94
N LEU A 320 -4.19 -4.57 -11.53
CA LEU A 320 -3.03 -4.34 -12.40
C LEU A 320 -2.13 -5.56 -12.55
N ARG A 321 -2.31 -6.64 -11.76
CA ARG A 321 -1.41 -7.80 -11.75
C ARG A 321 -1.09 -8.35 -13.14
N HIS A 322 -2.09 -8.47 -14.01
CA HIS A 322 -1.92 -8.96 -15.38
C HIS A 322 -1.13 -8.03 -16.32
N ARG A 323 -0.83 -6.79 -15.88
CA ARG A 323 -0.10 -5.76 -16.64
C ARG A 323 1.31 -5.55 -16.09
N ILE A 324 1.60 -6.02 -14.88
CA ILE A 324 2.86 -5.77 -14.19
C ILE A 324 3.85 -6.88 -14.54
N LYS A 325 5.00 -6.51 -15.11
CA LYS A 325 6.05 -7.49 -15.40
C LYS A 325 6.89 -7.81 -14.17
N HIS A 326 7.32 -6.79 -13.42
CA HIS A 326 8.14 -6.93 -12.22
C HIS A 326 7.67 -5.98 -11.11
N ILE A 327 7.82 -6.41 -9.86
CA ILE A 327 7.66 -5.55 -8.68
C ILE A 327 9.00 -5.46 -7.96
N VAL A 328 9.44 -4.24 -7.66
CA VAL A 328 10.62 -3.96 -6.83
C VAL A 328 10.15 -3.54 -5.44
N VAL A 329 10.63 -4.23 -4.41
CA VAL A 329 10.28 -3.98 -3.00
C VAL A 329 11.56 -3.85 -2.14
N PRO A 330 11.50 -3.14 -1.01
CA PRO A 330 12.60 -3.17 -0.04
C PRO A 330 12.73 -4.54 0.61
N SER A 331 13.94 -4.86 1.07
CA SER A 331 14.20 -6.02 1.92
C SER A 331 13.61 -5.85 3.33
N SER A 332 13.42 -6.95 4.06
CA SER A 332 12.78 -6.96 5.39
C SER A 332 13.70 -7.51 6.48
N GLY A 333 13.34 -7.29 7.76
CA GLY A 333 14.01 -7.80 8.96
C GLY A 333 13.96 -9.33 9.16
N LYS A 334 13.41 -10.09 8.21
CA LYS A 334 13.35 -11.58 8.16
C LYS A 334 12.77 -12.22 9.42
N GLY A 335 11.44 -12.10 9.59
CA GLY A 335 10.69 -12.79 10.64
C GLY A 335 10.32 -11.95 11.86
N ASN A 336 10.56 -10.65 11.84
CA ASN A 336 10.07 -9.72 12.85
C ASN A 336 8.55 -9.52 12.69
N LEU A 337 7.80 -9.51 13.79
CA LEU A 337 6.34 -9.38 13.74
C LEU A 337 5.89 -8.05 13.14
N GLN A 338 6.59 -6.96 13.44
CA GLN A 338 6.29 -5.62 12.90
C GLN A 338 6.63 -5.45 11.42
N ASP A 339 7.41 -6.35 10.83
CA ASP A 339 8.01 -6.21 9.50
C ASP A 339 7.84 -7.47 8.65
N PRO A 340 6.58 -7.83 8.32
CA PRO A 340 6.30 -9.01 7.51
C PRO A 340 6.92 -8.88 6.12
N ASN A 341 7.47 -9.98 5.59
CA ASN A 341 8.20 -9.97 4.33
C ASN A 341 7.28 -9.72 3.11
N LEU A 342 7.45 -8.56 2.46
CA LEU A 342 6.67 -8.15 1.28
C LEU A 342 6.77 -9.14 0.11
N LYS A 343 7.95 -9.69 -0.15
CA LYS A 343 8.15 -10.65 -1.25
C LYS A 343 7.39 -11.94 -1.04
N LEU A 344 7.42 -12.49 0.18
CA LEU A 344 6.63 -13.67 0.52
C LEU A 344 5.13 -13.37 0.43
N MET A 345 4.70 -12.21 0.93
CA MET A 345 3.32 -11.76 0.83
C MET A 345 2.85 -11.70 -0.64
N PHE A 346 3.56 -10.97 -1.50
CA PHE A 346 3.21 -10.80 -2.91
C PHE A 346 3.14 -12.13 -3.66
N LYS A 347 4.09 -13.04 -3.41
CA LYS A 347 4.07 -14.40 -3.99
C LYS A 347 2.82 -15.17 -3.62
N ASN A 348 2.43 -15.13 -2.36
CA ASN A 348 1.28 -15.89 -1.88
C ASN A 348 -0.07 -15.31 -2.33
N ILE A 349 -0.11 -14.04 -2.76
CA ILE A 349 -1.29 -13.44 -3.40
C ILE A 349 -1.21 -13.41 -4.94
N GLY A 350 -0.28 -14.16 -5.53
CA GLY A 350 -0.26 -14.48 -6.97
C GLY A 350 0.65 -13.61 -7.85
N PHE A 351 1.58 -12.83 -7.29
CA PHE A 351 2.61 -12.14 -8.08
C PHE A 351 3.89 -12.99 -8.14
N ASP A 352 4.45 -13.20 -9.33
CA ASP A 352 5.59 -14.12 -9.48
C ASP A 352 6.97 -13.44 -9.51
N ASN A 353 7.02 -12.22 -10.05
CA ASN A 353 8.27 -11.54 -10.41
C ASN A 353 8.63 -10.41 -9.43
N ILE A 354 9.08 -10.77 -8.24
CA ILE A 354 9.46 -9.81 -7.19
C ILE A 354 10.98 -9.74 -7.03
N ILE A 355 11.50 -8.54 -7.22
CA ILE A 355 12.88 -8.13 -6.97
C ILE A 355 12.90 -7.46 -5.60
N GLU A 356 13.76 -7.94 -4.72
CA GLU A 356 13.93 -7.40 -3.37
C GLU A 356 15.30 -6.75 -3.33
N LEU A 357 15.38 -5.51 -2.85
CA LEU A 357 16.62 -4.73 -2.76
C LEU A 357 16.90 -4.35 -1.31
N ASP A 358 18.12 -4.60 -0.85
CA ASP A 358 18.62 -4.10 0.44
C ASP A 358 19.12 -2.65 0.34
N ASP A 359 19.46 -2.03 1.47
CA ASP A 359 19.99 -0.66 1.51
C ASP A 359 21.19 -0.50 0.56
N MET A 360 21.11 0.50 -0.32
CA MET A 360 22.12 0.80 -1.36
C MET A 360 22.33 -0.29 -2.41
N GLU A 361 21.48 -1.31 -2.46
CA GLU A 361 21.49 -2.30 -3.54
C GLU A 361 20.86 -1.72 -4.81
N SER A 362 21.47 -2.03 -5.95
CA SER A 362 20.96 -1.66 -7.27
C SER A 362 20.64 -2.90 -8.09
N VAL A 363 19.58 -2.81 -8.88
CA VAL A 363 19.33 -3.73 -10.00
C VAL A 363 19.57 -2.99 -11.31
N GLU A 364 20.51 -3.51 -12.10
CA GLU A 364 20.77 -3.06 -13.47
C GLU A 364 19.80 -3.75 -14.43
N LEU A 365 19.06 -2.95 -15.19
CA LEU A 365 18.03 -3.38 -16.13
C LEU A 365 18.33 -2.78 -17.51
N ASP A 366 17.72 -3.31 -18.57
CA ASP A 366 18.04 -2.94 -19.97
C ASP A 366 17.99 -1.41 -20.23
N ARG A 367 17.08 -0.69 -19.56
CA ARG A 367 16.81 0.75 -19.80
C ARG A 367 16.85 1.65 -18.57
N CYS A 368 17.19 1.09 -17.41
CA CYS A 368 17.32 1.85 -16.17
C CYS A 368 18.16 1.10 -15.12
N VAL A 369 18.62 1.83 -14.12
CA VAL A 369 19.14 1.27 -12.88
C VAL A 369 18.24 1.75 -11.76
N ILE A 370 17.71 0.82 -10.98
CA ILE A 370 16.89 1.11 -9.79
C ILE A 370 17.76 0.83 -8.57
N THR A 371 17.86 1.81 -7.67
CA THR A 371 18.63 1.70 -6.43
C THR A 371 17.74 1.96 -5.24
N SER A 372 17.77 1.05 -4.27
CA SER A 372 17.16 1.23 -2.95
C SER A 372 18.04 2.16 -2.12
N LEU A 373 17.52 3.32 -1.76
CA LEU A 373 18.22 4.26 -0.88
C LEU A 373 17.64 4.17 0.54
N PRO A 374 18.46 4.40 1.58
CA PRO A 374 18.01 4.42 2.96
C PRO A 374 16.81 5.34 3.19
N PHE A 375 15.77 4.78 3.82
CA PHE A 375 14.59 5.48 4.33
C PHE A 375 14.64 5.45 5.86
N LEU A 376 14.60 6.62 6.50
CA LEU A 376 14.51 6.75 7.95
C LEU A 376 13.19 7.39 8.39
N GLY A 377 12.82 7.15 9.65
CA GLY A 377 11.63 7.74 10.25
C GLY A 377 10.33 7.02 9.90
N GLU A 378 9.21 7.68 10.24
CA GLU A 378 7.85 7.32 9.86
C GLU A 378 7.34 5.93 10.34
N HIS A 379 8.18 5.08 10.91
CA HIS A 379 7.80 3.73 11.36
C HIS A 379 7.77 3.61 12.88
N CYS A 380 7.45 4.72 13.56
CA CYS A 380 7.35 4.81 15.01
C CYS A 380 8.54 4.21 15.77
N ASP A 381 9.78 4.32 15.27
CA ASP A 381 10.98 3.72 15.91
C ASP A 381 10.89 2.19 16.11
N LEU A 382 10.09 1.49 15.33
CA LEU A 382 10.10 0.03 15.28
C LEU A 382 11.20 -0.45 14.31
N ASP A 383 11.78 -1.64 14.56
CA ASP A 383 12.72 -2.29 13.62
C ASP A 383 11.95 -2.85 12.43
N VAL A 384 11.53 -1.93 11.55
CA VAL A 384 10.91 -2.20 10.24
C VAL A 384 11.93 -1.83 9.18
N ARG A 385 12.33 -2.79 8.36
CA ARG A 385 13.33 -2.60 7.30
C ARG A 385 12.70 -2.54 5.91
N SER A 386 11.46 -2.99 5.75
CA SER A 386 10.71 -2.92 4.49
C SER A 386 10.31 -1.49 4.10
N LYS A 387 11.30 -0.61 3.94
CA LYS A 387 11.17 0.79 3.51
C LYS A 387 12.43 1.27 2.79
N GLN A 388 12.24 1.95 1.66
CA GLN A 388 13.30 2.50 0.81
C GLN A 388 12.85 3.81 0.17
N CYS A 389 13.78 4.75 -0.04
CA CYS A 389 13.60 5.76 -1.06
C CYS A 389 14.05 5.16 -2.39
N VAL A 390 13.28 5.33 -3.47
CA VAL A 390 13.58 4.70 -4.76
C VAL A 390 14.28 5.70 -5.66
N HIS A 391 15.55 5.43 -6.00
CA HIS A 391 16.30 6.18 -6.99
C HIS A 391 16.32 5.45 -8.33
N VAL A 392 15.91 6.14 -9.39
CA VAL A 392 15.89 5.60 -10.75
C VAL A 392 16.82 6.42 -11.63
N ASN A 393 17.83 5.77 -12.21
CA ASN A 393 18.66 6.32 -13.26
C ASN A 393 18.24 5.73 -14.61
N LEU A 394 17.68 6.55 -15.50
CA LEU A 394 17.15 6.12 -16.79
C LEU A 394 18.26 6.09 -17.85
N HIS A 395 18.08 5.32 -18.93
CA HIS A 395 19.04 5.22 -20.05
C HIS A 395 19.34 6.56 -20.72
N ASN A 396 18.41 7.51 -20.69
CA ASN A 396 18.61 8.88 -21.17
C ASN A 396 19.19 9.82 -20.09
N LYS A 397 19.88 9.25 -19.08
CA LYS A 397 20.63 9.93 -18.00
C LYS A 397 19.81 10.72 -16.99
N TYR A 398 18.49 10.80 -17.15
CA TYR A 398 17.60 11.40 -16.15
C TYR A 398 17.59 10.59 -14.87
N LYS A 399 17.70 11.31 -13.74
CA LYS A 399 17.64 10.72 -12.41
C LYS A 399 16.43 11.22 -11.64
N VAL A 400 15.61 10.29 -11.17
CA VAL A 400 14.40 10.58 -10.40
C VAL A 400 14.50 9.92 -9.03
N LEU A 401 14.19 10.66 -7.97
CA LEU A 401 14.15 10.17 -6.60
C LEU A 401 12.73 10.25 -6.03
N PHE A 402 12.20 9.11 -5.60
CA PHE A 402 10.96 8.99 -4.87
C PHE A 402 11.27 8.73 -3.40
N ALA A 403 11.11 9.77 -2.57
CA ALA A 403 11.42 9.68 -1.15
C ALA A 403 10.25 9.19 -0.29
N ALA A 404 9.03 9.12 -0.85
CA ALA A 404 7.78 8.88 -0.11
C ALA A 404 7.81 9.65 1.21
N ASP A 405 7.54 8.99 2.32
CA ASP A 405 7.41 9.61 3.63
C ASP A 405 8.72 9.58 4.43
N SER A 406 9.85 9.41 3.75
CA SER A 406 11.16 9.39 4.41
C SER A 406 11.42 10.71 5.14
N GLN A 407 11.92 10.58 6.36
CA GLN A 407 12.39 11.69 7.16
C GLN A 407 13.89 11.88 7.02
N ASN A 408 14.33 13.13 7.05
CA ASN A 408 15.75 13.45 7.14
C ASN A 408 16.23 13.68 8.58
N ILE A 409 16.05 12.66 9.43
CA ILE A 409 16.40 12.70 10.86
C ILE A 409 17.93 12.84 11.05
N GLU A 410 18.73 12.24 10.15
CA GLU A 410 20.19 12.29 10.16
C GLU A 410 20.72 12.74 8.79
N PRO A 411 20.92 14.06 8.57
CA PRO A 411 21.37 14.61 7.29
C PRO A 411 22.66 14.02 6.74
N LYS A 412 23.59 13.57 7.59
CA LYS A 412 24.85 12.95 7.11
C LYS A 412 24.61 11.67 6.34
N LEU A 413 23.48 10.98 6.56
CA LEU A 413 23.12 9.82 5.77
C LEU A 413 23.03 10.21 4.29
N TYR A 414 22.28 11.26 3.97
CA TYR A 414 22.11 11.69 2.59
C TYR A 414 23.37 12.33 2.00
N GLU A 415 24.29 12.89 2.80
CA GLU A 415 25.64 13.24 2.32
C GLU A 415 26.40 12.00 1.80
N LYS A 416 26.31 10.87 2.51
CA LYS A 416 26.96 9.60 2.10
C LYS A 416 26.27 8.98 0.90
N VAL A 417 24.94 9.01 0.87
CA VAL A 417 24.16 8.53 -0.28
C VAL A 417 24.49 9.34 -1.53
N HIS A 418 24.48 10.67 -1.43
CA HIS A 418 24.81 11.57 -2.53
C HIS A 418 26.24 11.35 -3.07
N ALA A 419 27.22 11.06 -2.21
CA ALA A 419 28.57 10.71 -2.65
C ALA A 419 28.62 9.48 -3.58
N ILE A 420 27.58 8.62 -3.57
CA ILE A 420 27.46 7.41 -4.39
C ILE A 420 26.59 7.68 -5.63
N VAL A 421 25.41 8.28 -5.46
CA VAL A 421 24.42 8.42 -6.56
C VAL A 421 24.48 9.76 -7.28
N GLY A 422 25.11 10.77 -6.67
CA GLY A 422 25.23 12.13 -7.17
C GLY A 422 23.91 12.92 -7.09
N ASN A 423 23.83 13.98 -7.88
CA ASN A 423 22.62 14.80 -8.00
C ASN A 423 21.48 14.01 -8.66
N VAL A 424 20.25 14.47 -8.43
CA VAL A 424 19.04 14.00 -9.11
C VAL A 424 18.41 15.14 -9.90
N ASP A 425 17.63 14.86 -10.93
CA ASP A 425 16.94 15.89 -11.70
C ASP A 425 15.57 16.21 -11.08
N VAL A 426 14.85 15.19 -10.63
CA VAL A 426 13.48 15.31 -10.09
C VAL A 426 13.39 14.62 -8.73
N LEU A 427 12.82 15.31 -7.74
CA LEU A 427 12.58 14.81 -6.39
C LEU A 427 11.08 14.82 -6.09
N PHE A 428 10.53 13.66 -5.70
CA PHE A 428 9.21 13.53 -5.08
C PHE A 428 9.37 13.27 -3.59
N LEU A 429 8.76 14.11 -2.75
CA LEU A 429 8.91 14.07 -1.28
C LEU A 429 7.55 14.19 -0.59
N GLY A 430 7.23 13.23 0.28
CA GLY A 430 6.10 13.25 1.19
C GLY A 430 6.35 14.19 2.36
N MET A 431 5.33 14.95 2.75
CA MET A 431 5.44 15.93 3.83
C MET A 431 4.28 15.85 4.83
N GLU A 432 3.73 14.65 5.04
CA GLU A 432 2.76 14.39 6.12
C GLU A 432 3.48 14.36 7.48
N CYS A 433 3.89 15.53 7.97
CA CYS A 433 4.82 15.67 9.10
C CYS A 433 4.18 15.60 10.50
N ASP A 434 2.90 15.24 10.60
CA ASP A 434 2.21 15.01 11.89
C ASP A 434 2.04 13.51 12.17
N GLY A 435 1.54 12.75 11.19
CA GLY A 435 1.48 11.29 11.24
C GLY A 435 0.53 10.71 12.28
N ALA A 436 0.18 9.43 12.16
CA ALA A 436 -0.60 8.74 13.20
C ALA A 436 0.30 8.25 14.36
N PRO A 437 -0.22 8.04 15.58
CA PRO A 437 0.56 7.46 16.69
C PRO A 437 0.82 5.96 16.52
N LEU A 438 1.84 5.44 17.21
CA LEU A 438 2.25 4.02 17.21
C LEU A 438 1.09 3.02 17.28
N SER A 439 0.17 3.22 18.23
CA SER A 439 -0.93 2.29 18.44
C SER A 439 -1.94 2.25 17.30
N TRP A 440 -1.95 3.25 16.41
CA TRP A 440 -2.85 3.32 15.26
C TRP A 440 -2.68 2.12 14.32
N LEU A 441 -1.45 1.91 13.85
CA LEU A 441 -1.10 0.86 12.91
C LEU A 441 -0.55 -0.39 13.61
N TYR A 442 0.42 -0.20 14.53
CA TYR A 442 1.16 -1.31 15.13
C TYR A 442 0.61 -1.77 16.48
N GLY A 443 -0.40 -1.08 17.04
CA GLY A 443 -0.98 -1.39 18.34
C GLY A 443 -1.35 -2.87 18.56
N PRO A 444 -1.99 -3.56 17.60
CA PRO A 444 -2.32 -4.99 17.71
C PRO A 444 -1.11 -5.91 17.83
N LEU A 445 0.08 -5.47 17.40
CA LEU A 445 1.31 -6.27 17.43
C LEU A 445 2.07 -6.12 18.76
N LEU A 446 1.73 -5.13 19.57
CA LEU A 446 2.43 -4.85 20.81
C LEU A 446 2.00 -5.85 21.89
N PRO A 447 2.94 -6.56 22.56
CA PRO A 447 2.59 -7.47 23.65
C PRO A 447 2.02 -6.74 24.88
N LYS A 448 2.32 -5.45 25.00
CA LYS A 448 1.78 -4.57 26.04
C LYS A 448 1.41 -3.22 25.43
N LYS A 449 0.27 -2.68 25.88
CA LYS A 449 -0.13 -1.33 25.51
C LYS A 449 0.89 -0.31 26.00
N ALA A 450 1.33 0.59 25.13
CA ALA A 450 2.18 1.70 25.51
C ALA A 450 1.41 2.72 26.38
N ASP A 451 2.13 3.37 27.30
CA ASP A 451 1.61 4.54 28.00
C ASP A 451 1.26 5.64 26.99
N ARG A 452 0.23 6.45 27.28
CA ARG A 452 -0.34 7.39 26.31
C ARG A 452 0.67 8.41 25.81
N ASP A 453 1.53 8.94 26.68
CA ASP A 453 2.58 9.89 26.31
C ASP A 453 3.63 9.25 25.39
N LYS A 454 4.07 8.02 25.70
CA LYS A 454 5.00 7.25 24.86
C LYS A 454 4.40 6.93 23.49
N ASP A 455 3.15 6.49 23.47
CA ASP A 455 2.39 6.22 22.23
C ASP A 455 2.32 7.46 21.33
N GLN A 456 1.99 8.62 21.91
CA GLN A 456 1.87 9.87 21.17
C GLN A 456 3.21 10.46 20.73
N SER A 457 4.32 10.08 21.38
CA SER A 457 5.66 10.53 20.98
C SER A 457 6.23 9.79 19.75
N ARG A 458 5.72 8.59 19.45
CA ARG A 458 6.18 7.73 18.34
C ARG A 458 5.17 7.83 17.20
N ARG A 459 5.56 8.44 16.08
CA ARG A 459 4.63 8.84 15.00
C ARG A 459 4.99 8.23 13.64
N LEU A 460 3.97 8.10 12.81
CA LEU A 460 4.07 7.81 11.38
C LEU A 460 4.21 9.11 10.60
N ALA A 461 5.21 9.92 10.95
CA ALA A 461 5.40 11.27 10.41
C ALA A 461 6.47 11.27 9.32
N GLY A 462 6.18 11.95 8.21
CA GLY A 462 7.14 12.28 7.16
C GLY A 462 7.95 13.54 7.44
N SER A 463 8.66 14.02 6.41
CA SER A 463 9.55 15.19 6.52
C SER A 463 8.82 16.51 6.75
N ASP A 464 9.32 17.35 7.66
CA ASP A 464 8.94 18.77 7.73
C ASP A 464 9.73 19.63 6.72
N CYS A 465 9.51 20.97 6.71
CA CYS A 465 10.19 21.87 5.78
C CYS A 465 11.72 21.84 5.92
N ASN A 466 12.25 21.74 7.14
CA ASN A 466 13.69 21.79 7.37
C ASN A 466 14.35 20.48 6.92
N GLU A 467 13.75 19.35 7.27
CA GLU A 467 14.18 18.02 6.84
C GLU A 467 14.14 17.90 5.31
N GLY A 468 13.03 18.31 4.70
CA GLY A 468 12.86 18.30 3.24
C GLY A 468 13.84 19.22 2.52
N MET A 469 14.05 20.45 3.00
CA MET A 469 15.06 21.35 2.42
C MET A 469 16.48 20.80 2.55
N SER A 470 16.78 20.03 3.60
CA SER A 470 18.09 19.39 3.72
C SER A 470 18.28 18.29 2.66
N ILE A 471 17.23 17.58 2.26
CA ILE A 471 17.28 16.64 1.12
C ILE A 471 17.47 17.41 -0.19
N VAL A 472 16.67 18.46 -0.42
CA VAL A 472 16.77 19.32 -1.62
C VAL A 472 18.18 19.87 -1.80
N ASN A 473 18.77 20.44 -0.74
CA ASN A 473 20.13 20.98 -0.77
C ASN A 473 21.19 19.91 -1.06
N GLN A 474 20.97 18.69 -0.59
CA GLN A 474 21.93 17.60 -0.76
C GLN A 474 21.96 17.07 -2.20
N PHE A 475 20.78 16.88 -2.82
CA PHE A 475 20.67 16.26 -4.14
C PHE A 475 20.58 17.27 -5.30
N ASN A 476 20.39 18.55 -5.01
CA ASN A 476 20.32 19.64 -5.99
C ASN A 476 19.39 19.35 -7.19
N PRO A 477 18.10 19.02 -6.95
CA PRO A 477 17.13 18.77 -8.00
C PRO A 477 16.78 20.04 -8.78
N LYS A 478 16.35 19.87 -10.03
CA LYS A 478 15.77 20.94 -10.86
C LYS A 478 14.28 21.12 -10.54
N ASP A 479 13.59 20.00 -10.27
CA ASP A 479 12.17 19.96 -9.96
C ASP A 479 11.93 19.22 -8.63
N VAL A 480 11.09 19.80 -7.77
CA VAL A 480 10.71 19.26 -6.47
C VAL A 480 9.19 19.20 -6.38
N PHE A 481 8.65 18.01 -6.17
CA PHE A 481 7.23 17.78 -5.99
C PHE A 481 6.94 17.30 -4.59
N VAL A 482 6.11 18.05 -3.87
CA VAL A 482 5.49 17.54 -2.65
C VAL A 482 4.32 16.66 -3.05
N TYR A 483 4.38 15.38 -2.69
CA TYR A 483 3.37 14.35 -2.97
C TYR A 483 3.04 13.58 -1.69
N ALA A 484 2.35 12.43 -1.79
CA ALA A 484 2.01 11.56 -0.65
C ALA A 484 1.24 12.26 0.49
N MET A 485 0.51 13.34 0.18
CA MET A 485 -0.21 14.12 1.19
C MET A 485 -1.60 13.56 1.51
N GLY A 486 -2.11 12.59 0.74
CA GLY A 486 -3.47 12.06 0.96
C GLY A 486 -4.58 13.11 0.76
N LEU A 487 -4.36 14.06 -0.15
CA LEU A 487 -5.29 15.18 -0.41
C LEU A 487 -6.46 14.78 -1.31
N GLU A 488 -6.27 13.75 -2.13
CA GLU A 488 -7.22 13.39 -3.17
C GLU A 488 -8.52 12.82 -2.58
N PRO A 489 -9.70 13.25 -3.06
CA PRO A 489 -10.98 12.83 -2.50
C PRO A 489 -11.23 11.32 -2.66
N TRP A 490 -10.68 10.68 -3.70
CA TRP A 490 -10.80 9.24 -3.89
C TRP A 490 -9.98 8.41 -2.89
N LEU A 491 -9.22 9.03 -2.00
CA LEU A 491 -8.47 8.38 -0.92
C LEU A 491 -9.22 8.41 0.41
N GLU A 492 -10.34 9.12 0.55
CA GLU A 492 -11.08 9.25 1.82
C GLU A 492 -11.49 7.88 2.42
N PHE A 493 -11.56 6.84 1.58
CA PHE A 493 -11.86 5.49 2.03
C PHE A 493 -10.69 4.82 2.78
N ILE A 494 -9.43 5.21 2.54
CA ILE A 494 -8.24 4.66 3.23
C ILE A 494 -7.50 5.68 4.09
N SER A 495 -7.70 6.98 3.86
CA SER A 495 -7.19 8.08 4.67
C SER A 495 -8.36 8.88 5.24
N SER A 496 -8.32 9.22 6.53
CA SER A 496 -9.31 10.09 7.16
C SER A 496 -8.89 11.55 7.22
N ILE A 497 -7.76 11.90 6.58
CA ILE A 497 -7.14 13.21 6.75
C ILE A 497 -7.90 14.26 5.93
N ARG A 498 -8.23 15.37 6.58
CA ARG A 498 -8.81 16.55 5.94
C ARG A 498 -8.03 17.78 6.37
N TYR A 499 -7.20 18.29 5.48
CA TYR A 499 -6.41 19.47 5.78
C TYR A 499 -7.18 20.76 5.60
N THR A 500 -6.75 21.76 6.35
CA THR A 500 -7.02 23.18 6.13
C THR A 500 -5.70 23.91 5.87
N ASP A 501 -5.75 25.18 5.47
CA ASP A 501 -4.56 25.98 5.24
C ASP A 501 -3.69 26.16 6.50
N GLU A 502 -4.27 25.98 7.68
CA GLU A 502 -3.58 26.02 8.98
C GLU A 502 -2.98 24.68 9.41
N SER A 503 -3.30 23.59 8.71
CA SER A 503 -2.77 22.28 9.05
C SER A 503 -1.25 22.26 8.87
N ARG A 504 -0.52 21.72 9.85
CA ARG A 504 0.95 21.79 9.88
C ARG A 504 1.60 21.20 8.61
N PRO A 505 1.17 20.05 8.06
CA PRO A 505 1.69 19.52 6.79
C PRO A 505 1.52 20.49 5.59
N ILE A 506 0.43 21.25 5.55
CA ILE A 506 0.18 22.27 4.53
C ILE A 506 1.09 23.49 4.71
N VAL A 507 1.23 23.95 5.96
CA VAL A 507 2.12 25.07 6.29
C VAL A 507 3.58 24.74 5.98
N GLU A 508 4.05 23.55 6.38
CA GLU A 508 5.43 23.12 6.15
C GLU A 508 5.74 22.91 4.67
N SER A 509 4.83 22.29 3.91
CA SER A 509 5.01 22.13 2.46
C SER A 509 4.99 23.46 1.70
N ASN A 510 4.14 24.42 2.08
CA ASN A 510 4.17 25.78 1.53
C ASN A 510 5.54 26.44 1.77
N ARG A 511 6.08 26.34 2.99
CA ARG A 511 7.40 26.89 3.34
C ARG A 511 8.53 26.26 2.51
N LEU A 512 8.48 24.95 2.24
CA LEU A 512 9.48 24.27 1.39
C LEU A 512 9.39 24.78 -0.06
N ILE A 513 8.19 24.85 -0.62
CA ILE A 513 7.96 25.31 -1.99
C ILE A 513 8.46 26.75 -2.19
N GLU A 514 8.16 27.66 -1.26
CA GLU A 514 8.61 29.04 -1.32
C GLU A 514 10.15 29.14 -1.30
N LYS A 515 10.81 28.36 -0.45
CA LYS A 515 12.28 28.30 -0.38
C LYS A 515 12.89 27.75 -1.66
N CYS A 516 12.37 26.65 -2.21
CA CYS A 516 12.83 26.09 -3.48
C CYS A 516 12.73 27.12 -4.61
N ARG A 517 11.58 27.79 -4.74
CA ARG A 517 11.37 28.83 -5.78
C ARG A 517 12.32 30.02 -5.60
N ALA A 518 12.59 30.43 -4.36
CA ALA A 518 13.57 31.49 -4.09
C ALA A 518 15.01 31.10 -4.49
N MET A 519 15.32 29.80 -4.56
CA MET A 519 16.59 29.26 -5.03
C MET A 519 16.61 28.97 -6.55
N GLY A 520 15.52 29.26 -7.27
CA GLY A 520 15.39 28.96 -8.70
C GLY A 520 15.06 27.50 -9.01
N ILE A 521 14.64 26.72 -8.02
CA ILE A 521 14.18 25.33 -8.17
C ILE A 521 12.68 25.35 -8.45
N SER A 522 12.25 24.62 -9.49
CA SER A 522 10.84 24.42 -9.79
C SER A 522 10.20 23.59 -8.68
N ALA A 523 9.14 24.09 -8.04
CA ALA A 523 8.50 23.38 -6.94
C ALA A 523 6.98 23.54 -6.89
N GLU A 524 6.28 22.45 -6.62
CA GLU A 524 4.82 22.37 -6.56
C GLU A 524 4.38 21.27 -5.57
N ARG A 525 3.25 21.49 -4.89
CA ARG A 525 2.54 20.42 -4.17
C ARG A 525 1.48 19.86 -5.12
N LEU A 526 1.58 18.58 -5.42
CA LEU A 526 0.72 17.91 -6.39
C LEU A 526 -0.67 17.67 -5.80
N PHE A 527 -1.69 17.79 -6.65
CA PHE A 527 -3.10 17.52 -6.33
C PHE A 527 -3.87 17.25 -7.62
N GLY A 528 -4.68 16.18 -7.64
CA GLY A 528 -5.38 15.75 -8.85
C GLY A 528 -4.45 15.05 -9.84
N GLU A 529 -4.74 15.15 -11.14
CA GLU A 529 -3.81 14.70 -12.18
C GLU A 529 -2.77 15.78 -12.55
N LYS A 530 -1.56 15.34 -12.88
CA LYS A 530 -0.53 16.23 -13.47
C LYS A 530 0.33 15.45 -14.45
N THR A 531 0.54 16.00 -15.64
CA THR A 531 1.56 15.55 -16.59
C THR A 531 2.69 16.56 -16.64
N ILE A 532 3.93 16.08 -16.54
CA ILE A 532 5.13 16.88 -16.71
C ILE A 532 6.04 16.14 -17.69
N GLU A 533 6.53 16.86 -18.69
CA GLU A 533 7.52 16.36 -19.64
C GLU A 533 8.82 17.11 -19.46
N TYR A 534 9.93 16.37 -19.42
CA TYR A 534 11.26 16.91 -19.24
C TYR A 534 12.06 16.58 -20.49
N ILE A 535 12.51 17.62 -21.19
CA ILE A 535 13.23 17.52 -22.46
C ILE A 535 14.55 18.24 -22.29
N ASP A 536 15.67 17.56 -22.54
CA ASP A 536 16.96 18.22 -22.65
C ASP A 536 17.13 18.77 -24.07
N TYR A 537 16.87 20.06 -24.22
CA TYR A 537 16.95 20.75 -25.52
C TYR A 537 18.36 20.78 -26.10
N LEU A 538 19.41 20.64 -25.28
CA LEU A 538 20.80 20.67 -25.75
C LEU A 538 21.21 19.35 -26.41
N GLU A 539 20.86 18.20 -25.80
CA GLU A 539 21.09 16.88 -26.44
C GLU A 539 20.21 16.71 -27.69
N TYR A 540 18.99 17.26 -27.71
CA TYR A 540 18.11 17.20 -28.89
C TYR A 540 18.70 17.96 -30.09
N GLN A 541 19.30 19.14 -29.88
CA GLN A 541 19.95 19.89 -30.96
C GLN A 541 21.19 19.14 -31.50
N GLU A 542 22.06 18.64 -30.62
CA GLU A 542 23.25 17.87 -31.02
C GLU A 542 22.89 16.58 -31.79
N GLN A 543 21.82 15.88 -31.39
CA GLN A 543 21.34 14.69 -32.12
C GLN A 543 20.66 15.05 -33.46
N SER A 544 19.91 16.14 -33.53
CA SER A 544 19.30 16.58 -34.79
C SER A 544 20.32 17.07 -35.82
N GLU A 545 21.42 17.68 -35.37
CA GLU A 545 22.56 18.07 -36.23
C GLU A 545 23.38 16.85 -36.68
N ALA A 546 23.51 15.81 -35.84
CA ALA A 546 24.21 14.57 -36.21
C ALA A 546 23.44 13.66 -37.18
N VAL A 547 22.11 13.75 -37.24
CA VAL A 547 21.26 13.00 -38.18
C VAL A 547 21.05 13.74 -39.51
N SER A 548 21.37 15.05 -39.55
CA SER A 548 21.29 15.90 -40.74
C SER A 548 22.64 16.12 -41.44
N ALA A 549 23.73 15.55 -40.91
CA ALA A 549 25.06 15.44 -41.52
C ALA A 549 25.30 14.04 -42.08
#